data_AF-A0A257STW4-F1
#
_entry.id   AF-A0A257STW4-F1
#
_cell.length_a   1.000
_cell.length_b   1.000
_cell.length_c   1.000
_cell.angle_alpha   90.00
_cell.angle_beta   90.00
_cell.angle_gamma   90.00
#
_symmetry.space_group_name_H-M   'P 1'
#
loop_
_entity.id
_entity.type
_entity.pdbx_description
1 polymer ?
#
loop_
_entity_poly.entity_id
_entity_poly.type
_entity_poly.pdbx_seq_one_letter_code
_entity_poly.pdbx_strand_id
1 'polypeptide(L)'
;MATQRVAAPLFIRAEWDPDAKVWVCTSDDVPGLATEADTVEELLVKLRVMVPELLDANGVPDGPDVPFELMARMVSSGRALAG
;
A
#
# COMPACT_ATOMS: atom_id res chain seq x y z
N MET A 1 -15.91 -20.92 -19.50
CA MET A 1 -14.62 -20.48 -18.92
C MET A 1 -14.33 -19.09 -19.46
N ALA A 2 -14.79 -18.04 -18.77
CA ALA A 2 -14.45 -16.68 -19.17
C ALA A 2 -12.98 -16.45 -18.77
N THR A 3 -12.16 -15.99 -19.72
CA THR A 3 -10.82 -15.50 -19.40
C THR A 3 -11.00 -14.29 -18.48
N GLN A 4 -10.60 -14.41 -17.22
CA GLN A 4 -10.55 -13.27 -16.31
C GLN A 4 -9.53 -12.30 -16.91
N ARG A 5 -9.96 -11.11 -17.35
CA ARG A 5 -9.00 -10.02 -17.60
C ARG A 5 -8.33 -9.74 -16.26
N VAL A 6 -7.02 -9.91 -16.18
CA VAL A 6 -6.26 -9.45 -15.03
C VAL A 6 -6.45 -7.93 -14.99
N ALA A 7 -7.22 -7.45 -14.02
CA ALA A 7 -7.31 -6.02 -13.75
C ALA A 7 -5.91 -5.52 -13.41
N ALA A 8 -5.57 -4.29 -13.85
CA ALA A 8 -4.31 -3.68 -13.45
C ALA A 8 -4.24 -3.66 -11.91
N PRO A 9 -3.07 -3.91 -11.31
CA PRO A 9 -2.95 -3.89 -9.86
C PRO A 9 -3.29 -2.51 -9.32
N LEU A 10 -4.00 -2.46 -8.18
CA LEU A 10 -4.30 -1.22 -7.48
C LEU A 10 -2.99 -0.63 -6.94
N PHE A 11 -2.77 0.66 -7.15
CA PHE A 11 -1.52 1.30 -6.77
C PHE A 11 -1.62 1.90 -5.37
N ILE A 12 -0.72 1.48 -4.48
CA ILE A 12 -0.68 1.90 -3.10
C ILE A 12 0.66 2.58 -2.81
N ARG A 13 0.62 3.77 -2.22
CA ARG A 13 1.81 4.54 -1.86
C ARG A 13 2.02 4.46 -0.35
N ALA A 14 3.24 4.12 0.05
CA ALA A 14 3.70 4.27 1.41
C ALA A 14 4.84 5.29 1.49
N GLU A 15 4.73 6.22 2.43
CA GLU A 15 5.75 7.22 2.71
C GLU A 15 6.25 7.04 4.14
N TRP A 16 7.56 7.09 4.32
CA TRP A 16 8.14 7.06 5.66
C TRP A 16 7.95 8.41 6.35
N ASP A 17 7.29 8.41 7.51
CA ASP A 17 7.23 9.53 8.43
C ASP A 17 8.40 9.40 9.44
N PRO A 18 9.41 10.30 9.39
CA PRO A 18 10.55 10.23 10.29
C PRO A 18 10.24 10.71 11.72
N ASP A 19 9.20 11.52 11.90
CA ASP A 19 8.81 12.06 13.21
C ASP A 19 8.06 10.99 14.02
N ALA A 20 7.13 10.28 13.36
CA ALA A 20 6.38 9.18 13.95
C ALA A 20 7.12 7.84 13.89
N LYS A 21 8.12 7.71 13.01
CA LYS A 21 8.86 6.46 12.73
C LYS A 21 7.97 5.33 12.24
N VAL A 22 7.03 5.66 11.37
CA VAL A 22 6.10 4.71 10.75
C VAL A 22 6.01 4.95 9.25
N TRP A 23 5.67 3.90 8.52
CA TRP A 23 5.20 3.99 7.15
C TRP A 23 3.73 4.41 7.15
N VAL A 24 3.40 5.50 6.47
CA VAL A 24 2.03 5.97 6.26
C VAL A 24 1.59 5.59 4.85
N CYS A 25 0.41 4.99 4.72
CA CYS A 25 -0.06 4.36 3.49
C CYS A 25 -1.40 4.93 3.03
N THR A 26 -1.47 5.30 1.76
CA THR A 26 -2.67 5.83 1.08
C THR A 26 -2.77 5.35 -0.36
N SER A 27 -3.98 5.41 -0.93
CA SER A 27 -4.23 5.05 -2.34
C SER A 27 -5.46 5.77 -2.88
N ASP A 28 -5.39 6.22 -4.14
CA ASP A 28 -6.55 6.72 -4.88
C ASP A 28 -7.39 5.57 -5.48
N ASP A 29 -6.78 4.39 -5.66
CA ASP A 29 -7.42 3.20 -6.22
C ASP A 29 -8.21 2.40 -5.17
N VAL A 30 -7.96 2.64 -3.88
CA VAL A 30 -8.62 1.98 -2.75
C VAL A 30 -9.32 3.04 -1.87
N PRO A 31 -10.62 3.29 -2.09
CA PRO A 31 -11.36 4.31 -1.35
C PRO A 31 -11.32 4.09 0.17
N GLY A 32 -10.93 5.12 0.91
CA GLY A 32 -10.84 5.06 2.37
C GLY A 32 -9.59 4.37 2.91
N LEU A 33 -8.62 4.01 2.05
CA LEU A 33 -7.36 3.44 2.52
C LEU A 33 -6.49 4.50 3.21
N ALA A 34 -6.39 4.38 4.53
CA ALA A 34 -5.42 5.07 5.35
C ALA A 34 -4.97 4.14 6.48
N THR A 35 -3.69 3.79 6.51
CA THR A 35 -3.10 2.96 7.57
C THR A 35 -1.62 3.26 7.73
N GLU A 36 -1.05 2.85 8.86
CA GLU A 36 0.37 2.95 9.13
C GLU A 36 0.95 1.66 9.74
N ALA A 37 2.27 1.49 9.67
CA ALA A 37 2.98 0.38 10.32
C ALA A 37 4.46 0.72 10.55
N ASP A 38 5.13 0.04 11.48
CA ASP A 38 6.55 0.29 11.79
C ASP A 38 7.46 -0.22 10.66
N THR A 39 7.01 -1.25 9.94
CA THR A 39 7.75 -1.89 8.84
C THR A 39 6.90 -2.04 7.58
N VAL A 40 7.55 -2.17 6.42
CA VAL A 40 6.88 -2.43 5.15
C VAL A 40 6.20 -3.80 5.17
N GLU A 41 6.80 -4.78 5.84
CA GLU A 41 6.26 -6.14 5.98
C GLU A 41 4.95 -6.16 6.77
N GLU A 42 4.87 -5.43 7.88
CA GLU A 42 3.64 -5.25 8.64
C GLU A 42 2.57 -4.50 7.84
N LEU A 43 2.99 -3.49 7.07
CA LEU A 43 2.10 -2.78 6.17
C LEU A 43 1.49 -3.73 5.14
N LEU A 44 2.30 -4.60 4.52
CA LEU A 44 1.82 -5.61 3.57
C LEU A 44 0.82 -6.59 4.19
N VAL A 45 1.03 -6.99 5.46
CA VAL A 45 0.07 -7.84 6.19
C VAL A 45 -1.26 -7.13 6.37
N LYS A 46 -1.25 -5.86 6.79
CA LYS A 46 -2.47 -5.05 6.95
C LYS A 46 -3.19 -4.85 5.61
N LEU A 47 -2.46 -4.52 4.54
CA LEU A 47 -3.03 -4.25 3.23
C LEU A 47 -3.74 -5.47 2.62
N ARG A 48 -3.22 -6.69 2.83
CA ARG A 48 -3.89 -7.92 2.37
C ARG A 48 -5.29 -8.13 2.97
N VAL A 49 -5.57 -7.51 4.11
CA VAL A 49 -6.89 -7.58 4.77
C VAL A 49 -7.71 -6.34 4.43
N MET A 50 -7.14 -5.15 4.60
CA MET A 50 -7.87 -3.90 4.45
C MET A 50 -8.29 -3.60 3.01
N VAL A 51 -7.47 -3.92 2.01
CA VAL A 51 -7.78 -3.62 0.61
C VAL A 51 -9.09 -4.27 0.17
N PRO A 52 -9.28 -5.60 0.27
CA PRO A 52 -10.55 -6.21 -0.11
C PRO A 52 -11.73 -5.74 0.77
N GLU A 53 -11.53 -5.57 2.09
CA GLU A 53 -12.59 -5.09 2.98
C GLU A 53 -13.09 -3.68 2.61
N LEU A 54 -12.17 -2.78 2.23
CA LEU A 54 -12.52 -1.42 1.82
C LEU A 54 -13.21 -1.40 0.46
N LEU A 55 -12.82 -2.25 -0.49
CA LEU A 55 -13.47 -2.32 -1.80
C LEU A 55 -14.92 -2.82 -1.66
N ASP A 56 -15.13 -3.89 -0.90
CA ASP A 56 -16.46 -4.44 -0.61
C ASP A 56 -17.34 -3.42 0.12
N ALA A 57 -16.79 -2.76 1.15
CA ALA A 57 -17.51 -1.73 1.90
C ALA A 57 -17.92 -0.51 1.04
N ASN A 58 -17.16 -0.21 -0.02
CA ASN A 58 -17.45 0.87 -0.96
C ASN A 58 -18.23 0.41 -2.20
N GLY A 59 -18.63 -0.87 -2.29
CA GLY A 59 -19.40 -1.42 -3.41
C GLY A 59 -18.63 -1.44 -4.73
N VAL A 60 -17.30 -1.47 -4.68
CA VAL A 60 -16.44 -1.60 -5.86
C VAL A 60 -16.40 -3.09 -6.22
N PRO A 61 -16.81 -3.51 -7.43
CA PRO A 61 -16.78 -4.92 -7.78
C PRO A 61 -15.34 -5.40 -7.98
N ASP A 62 -14.85 -6.20 -7.06
CA ASP A 62 -13.56 -6.86 -7.09
C ASP A 62 -13.71 -8.39 -7.12
N GLY A 63 -12.73 -9.06 -7.72
CA GLY A 63 -12.66 -10.52 -7.75
C GLY A 63 -12.15 -11.08 -6.41
N PRO A 64 -12.18 -12.41 -6.23
CA PRO A 64 -11.65 -13.03 -5.00
C PRO A 64 -10.16 -12.78 -4.78
N ASP A 65 -9.40 -12.46 -5.84
CA ASP A 65 -8.01 -12.03 -5.78
C ASP A 65 -7.92 -10.58 -6.25
N VAL A 66 -7.51 -9.69 -5.34
CA VAL A 66 -7.29 -8.27 -5.60
C VAL A 66 -5.80 -7.99 -5.67
N PRO A 67 -5.20 -7.94 -6.88
CA PRO A 67 -3.79 -7.61 -7.01
C PRO A 67 -3.56 -6.14 -6.66
N PHE A 68 -2.54 -5.85 -5.87
CA PHE A 68 -2.09 -4.50 -5.59
C PHE A 68 -0.56 -4.41 -5.66
N GLU A 69 -0.06 -3.22 -5.99
CA GLU A 69 1.35 -2.87 -5.98
C GLU A 69 1.60 -1.87 -4.86
N LEU A 70 2.65 -2.10 -4.06
CA LEU A 70 3.08 -1.17 -3.00
C LEU A 70 4.36 -0.46 -3.43
N MET A 71 4.29 0.87 -3.56
CA MET A 71 5.46 1.73 -3.71
C MET A 71 5.82 2.36 -2.36
N ALA A 72 6.87 1.84 -1.72
CA ALA A 72 7.43 2.42 -0.50
C ALA A 72 8.51 3.46 -0.85
N ARG A 73 8.34 4.70 -0.38
CA ARG A 73 9.29 5.81 -0.57
C ARG A 73 9.87 6.28 0.76
N MET A 74 11.20 6.25 0.86
CA MET A 74 11.97 6.86 1.95
C MET A 74 13.07 7.72 1.36
N VAL A 75 13.26 8.93 1.91
CA VAL A 75 14.35 9.83 1.54
C VAL A 75 15.33 9.91 2.70
N SER A 76 16.60 9.62 2.43
CA SER A 76 17.68 9.74 3.40
C SER A 76 18.85 10.53 2.82
N SER A 77 19.67 11.11 3.70
CA SER A 77 20.91 11.78 3.31
C SER A 77 22.09 11.13 4.03
N GLY A 78 23.22 11.01 3.33
CA GLY A 78 24.48 10.53 3.89
C GLY A 78 25.58 11.56 3.65
N ARG A 79 26.56 11.64 4.56
CA ARG A 79 27.73 12.51 4.42
C ARG A 79 29.00 11.66 4.37
N ALA A 80 29.86 11.93 3.39
CA ALA A 80 31.17 11.31 3.32
C ALA A 80 32.09 11.85 4.43
N LEU A 81 32.85 10.96 5.07
CA LEU A 81 33.91 11.34 5.99
C LEU A 81 35.08 11.89 5.16
N ALA A 82 35.46 13.14 5.39
CA ALA A 82 36.72 13.68 4.87
C ALA A 82 37.86 13.19 5.77
N GLY A 83 38.85 12.52 5.17
CA GLY A 83 40.06 12.06 5.84
C GLY A 83 41.07 13.17 6.07
#